data_AF-A0A2U2SAU0-F1
#
_entry.id   AF-A0A2U2SAU0-F1
#
_cell.length_a   1.000
_cell.length_b   1.000
_cell.length_c   1.000
_cell.angle_alpha   90.00
_cell.angle_beta   90.00
_cell.angle_gamma   90.00
#
_symmetry.space_group_name_H-M   'P 1'
#
loop_
_entity.id
_entity.type
_entity.pdbx_description
1 polymer ?
#
loop_
_entity_poly.entity_id
_entity_poly.type
_entity_poly.pdbx_seq_one_letter_code
_entity_poly.pdbx_strand_id
1 'polypeptide(L)'
;MKTPLRFRTIFLTLGILSILCLLSPAVIGIVAATLTYDGNCYGFTDGAAPCSWWQFAQNQAFYGLLIAFIPAVFLLIGWLTTGGLWIALRGRQLPAWQAALIPLAAVAIGILLISFLPLFAGLRR
;
A
#
# COMPACT_ATOMS: atom_id res chain seq x y z
N MET A 1 -33.31 -14.83 -11.62
CA MET A 1 -32.66 -13.56 -12.05
C MET A 1 -31.22 -13.59 -11.58
N LYS A 2 -30.23 -13.79 -12.47
CA LYS A 2 -28.80 -13.69 -12.11
C LYS A 2 -28.25 -12.47 -12.84
N THR A 3 -28.22 -11.33 -12.16
CA THR A 3 -27.42 -10.19 -12.61
C THR A 3 -25.99 -10.69 -12.78
N PRO A 4 -25.39 -10.65 -13.98
CA PRO A 4 -23.99 -11.02 -14.12
C PRO A 4 -23.20 -10.00 -13.31
N LEU A 5 -22.55 -10.45 -12.22
CA LEU A 5 -21.52 -9.68 -11.55
C LEU A 5 -20.58 -9.17 -12.65
N ARG A 6 -20.63 -7.87 -12.95
CA ARG A 6 -19.79 -7.27 -13.98
C ARG A 6 -18.38 -7.26 -13.40
N PHE A 7 -17.64 -8.35 -13.62
CA PHE A 7 -16.25 -8.51 -13.17
C PHE A 7 -15.39 -7.28 -13.46
N ARG A 8 -15.65 -6.61 -14.60
CA ARG A 8 -15.01 -5.34 -14.95
C ARG A 8 -15.16 -4.28 -13.86
N THR A 9 -16.35 -4.10 -13.30
CA THR A 9 -16.60 -3.13 -12.23
C THR A 9 -15.84 -3.51 -10.96
N ILE A 10 -15.88 -4.79 -10.55
CA ILE A 10 -15.19 -5.24 -9.33
C ILE A 10 -13.67 -5.07 -9.46
N PHE A 11 -13.10 -5.47 -10.60
CA PHE A 11 -11.67 -5.29 -10.88
C PHE A 11 -11.26 -3.81 -10.92
N LEU A 12 -12.07 -2.95 -11.54
CA LEU A 12 -11.82 -1.51 -11.57
C LEU A 12 -11.85 -0.91 -10.17
N THR A 13 -12.85 -1.27 -9.37
CA THR A 13 -12.97 -0.80 -7.98
C THR A 13 -11.78 -1.26 -7.14
N LEU A 14 -11.40 -2.54 -7.23
CA LEU A 14 -10.21 -3.06 -6.54
C LEU A 14 -8.93 -2.34 -6.97
N GLY A 15 -8.76 -2.07 -8.26
CA GLY A 15 -7.61 -1.32 -8.79
C GLY A 15 -7.54 0.11 -8.25
N ILE A 16 -8.65 0.84 -8.28
CA ILE A 16 -8.71 2.21 -7.76
C ILE A 16 -8.40 2.21 -6.26
N LEU A 17 -9.01 1.31 -5.49
CA LEU A 17 -8.76 1.21 -4.04
C LEU A 17 -7.31 0.85 -3.73
N SER A 18 -6.68 -0.04 -4.50
CA SER A 18 -5.26 -0.36 -4.36
C SER A 18 -4.37 0.85 -4.64
N ILE A 19 -4.65 1.63 -5.70
CA ILE A 19 -3.89 2.85 -6.00
C ILE A 19 -4.03 3.87 -4.87
N LEU A 20 -5.25 4.12 -4.41
CA LEU A 20 -5.50 5.04 -3.30
C LEU A 20 -4.79 4.59 -2.02
N CYS A 21 -4.80 3.29 -1.73
CA CYS A 21 -4.13 2.72 -0.56
C CYS A 21 -2.59 2.81 -0.65
N LEU A 22 -2.01 2.71 -1.85
CA LEU A 22 -0.56 2.85 -2.06
C LEU A 22 -0.10 4.31 -2.02
N LEU A 23 -0.95 5.23 -2.49
CA LEU A 23 -0.64 6.67 -2.49
C LEU A 23 -0.89 7.33 -1.14
N SER A 24 -1.80 6.79 -0.31
CA SER A 24 -2.19 7.42 0.95
C SER A 24 -1.02 7.71 1.91
N PRO A 25 0.02 6.86 2.08
CA PRO A 25 1.12 7.17 2.99
C PRO A 25 1.95 8.36 2.53
N ALA A 26 2.20 8.47 1.22
CA ALA A 26 2.92 9.60 0.64
C ALA A 26 2.13 10.91 0.80
N VAL A 27 0.81 10.85 0.57
CA VAL A 27 -0.08 12.00 0.78
C VAL A 27 -0.11 12.40 2.25
N ILE A 28 -0.24 11.45 3.18
CA ILE A 28 -0.21 11.70 4.63
C ILE A 28 1.09 12.38 5.03
N GLY A 29 2.24 11.88 4.56
CA GLY A 29 3.55 12.45 4.86
C GLY A 29 3.68 13.91 4.43
N ILE A 30 3.32 14.22 3.18
CA ILE A 30 3.40 15.58 2.64
C ILE A 30 2.40 16.52 3.31
N VAL A 31 1.15 16.08 3.49
CA VAL A 31 0.09 16.88 4.12
C VAL A 31 0.41 17.16 5.58
N ALA A 32 0.89 16.17 6.34
CA ALA A 32 1.31 16.37 7.71
C ALA A 32 2.50 17.35 7.78
N ALA A 33 3.52 17.17 6.95
CA ALA A 33 4.66 18.08 6.96
C ALA A 33 4.29 19.52 6.56
N THR A 34 3.35 19.71 5.63
CA THR A 34 2.90 21.06 5.24
C THR A 34 2.05 21.75 6.32
N LEU A 35 1.25 21.00 7.07
CA LEU A 35 0.30 21.57 8.02
C LEU A 35 0.78 21.60 9.47
N THR A 36 1.66 20.67 9.89
CA THR A 36 1.97 20.46 11.31
C THR A 36 3.46 20.41 11.64
N TYR A 37 4.34 20.67 10.68
CA TYR A 37 5.78 20.70 10.95
C TYR A 37 6.18 21.88 11.84
N ASP A 38 6.80 21.58 12.98
CA ASP A 38 7.26 22.54 14.00
C ASP A 38 8.80 22.56 14.17
N GLY A 39 9.54 21.83 13.32
CA GLY A 39 10.99 21.65 13.44
C GLY A 39 11.41 20.40 14.20
N ASN A 40 10.47 19.62 14.74
CA ASN A 40 10.76 18.40 15.50
C ASN A 40 10.09 17.17 14.89
N CYS A 41 10.75 16.02 14.99
CA CYS A 41 10.23 14.71 14.68
C CYS A 41 9.84 14.00 15.98
N TYR A 42 8.66 13.39 15.99
CA TYR A 42 8.14 12.64 17.14
C TYR A 42 8.29 11.13 16.89
N GLY A 43 9.04 10.47 17.77
CA GLY A 43 9.16 9.01 17.80
C GLY A 43 8.22 8.36 18.82
N PHE A 44 7.99 7.05 18.70
CA PHE A 44 7.21 6.28 19.67
C PHE A 44 7.88 6.19 21.05
N THR A 45 9.20 6.27 21.15
CA THR A 45 9.95 6.04 22.40
C THR A 45 10.83 7.21 22.87
N ASP A 46 11.33 8.05 21.95
CA ASP A 46 12.48 8.94 22.25
C ASP A 46 12.12 10.44 22.34
N GLY A 47 10.83 10.77 22.40
CA GLY A 47 10.38 12.17 22.50
C GLY A 47 10.55 12.97 21.20
N ALA A 48 10.65 14.30 21.33
CA ALA A 48 10.82 15.23 20.22
C ALA A 48 12.31 15.42 19.90
N ALA A 49 12.71 15.15 18.65
CA ALA A 49 14.07 15.38 18.18
C ALA A 49 14.08 16.39 17.03
N PRO A 50 15.02 17.35 17.00
CA PRO A 50 15.09 18.32 15.90
C PRO A 50 15.35 17.59 14.57
N CYS A 51 14.56 17.91 13.55
CA CYS A 51 14.69 17.29 12.25
C CYS A 51 14.28 18.24 11.13
N SER A 52 14.72 17.93 9.91
CA SER A 52 14.29 18.68 8.73
C SER A 52 12.85 18.36 8.33
N TRP A 53 12.23 19.28 7.58
CA TRP A 53 10.88 19.12 7.02
C TRP A 53 10.72 17.78 6.27
N TRP A 54 11.74 17.38 5.52
CA TRP A 54 11.73 16.12 4.76
C TRP A 54 11.78 14.89 5.67
N GLN A 55 12.59 14.92 6.73
CA GLN A 55 12.64 13.84 7.72
C GLN A 55 11.32 13.71 8.46
N PHE A 56 10.64 14.81 8.76
CA PHE A 56 9.30 14.79 9.33
C PHE A 56 8.28 14.17 8.38
N ALA A 57 8.26 14.59 7.11
CA ALA A 57 7.37 14.03 6.10
C ALA A 57 7.56 12.51 5.95
N GLN A 58 8.80 12.04 5.97
CA GLN A 58 9.13 10.61 5.94
C GLN A 58 8.63 9.86 7.17
N ASN A 59 8.83 10.43 8.37
CA ASN A 59 8.35 9.83 9.61
C ASN A 59 6.82 9.70 9.62
N GLN A 60 6.10 10.73 9.17
CA GLN A 60 4.64 10.68 9.05
C GLN A 60 4.18 9.72 7.94
N ALA A 61 4.89 9.63 6.82
CA ALA A 61 4.60 8.64 5.78
C ALA A 61 4.81 7.20 6.29
N PHE A 62 5.79 6.96 7.16
CA PHE A 62 5.99 5.66 7.80
C PHE A 62 4.81 5.27 8.69
N TYR A 63 4.29 6.20 9.51
CA TYR A 63 3.07 5.94 10.27
C TYR A 63 1.86 5.74 9.35
N GLY A 64 1.77 6.50 8.26
CA GLY A 64 0.77 6.29 7.22
C GLY A 64 0.84 4.88 6.60
N LEU A 65 2.04 4.33 6.41
CA LEU A 65 2.23 2.95 5.93
C LEU A 65 1.73 1.91 6.93
N LEU A 66 1.99 2.10 8.23
CA LEU A 66 1.48 1.20 9.26
C LEU A 66 -0.06 1.16 9.27
N ILE A 67 -0.70 2.31 9.10
CA ILE A 67 -2.16 2.40 9.00
C ILE A 67 -2.65 1.74 7.69
N ALA A 68 -1.96 1.97 6.58
CA ALA A 68 -2.31 1.41 5.28
C ALA A 68 -2.06 -0.11 5.16
N PHE A 69 -1.32 -0.71 6.09
CA PHE A 69 -0.99 -2.13 6.07
C PHE A 69 -2.24 -3.03 6.12
N ILE A 70 -3.13 -2.79 7.07
CA ILE A 70 -4.37 -3.57 7.25
C ILE A 70 -5.25 -3.51 5.99
N PRO A 71 -5.65 -2.35 5.45
CA PRO A 71 -6.45 -2.29 4.24
C PRO A 71 -5.72 -2.87 3.03
N ALA A 72 -4.40 -2.78 2.94
CA ALA A 72 -3.63 -3.44 1.87
C ALA A 72 -3.77 -4.98 1.92
N VAL A 73 -3.74 -5.58 3.11
CA VAL A 73 -3.99 -7.03 3.28
C VAL A 73 -5.40 -7.42 2.85
N PHE A 74 -6.42 -6.62 3.22
CA PHE A 74 -7.79 -6.87 2.77
C PHE A 74 -7.95 -6.76 1.25
N LEU A 75 -7.30 -5.78 0.63
CA LEU A 75 -7.29 -5.63 -0.82
C LEU A 75 -6.59 -6.80 -1.51
N LEU A 76 -5.49 -7.31 -0.95
CA LEU A 76 -4.82 -8.51 -1.45
C LEU A 76 -5.76 -9.73 -1.44
N ILE A 77 -6.47 -9.96 -0.33
CA ILE A 77 -7.46 -11.05 -0.22
C ILE A 77 -8.58 -10.85 -1.26
N GLY A 78 -9.05 -9.61 -1.46
CA GLY A 78 -10.05 -9.26 -2.47
C GLY A 78 -9.60 -9.54 -3.90
N TRP A 79 -8.34 -9.22 -4.22
CA TRP A 79 -7.71 -9.56 -5.50
C TRP A 79 -7.60 -11.08 -5.71
N LEU A 80 -7.15 -11.81 -4.70
CA LEU A 80 -7.05 -13.27 -4.72
C LEU A 80 -8.41 -13.95 -4.96
N THR A 81 -9.43 -13.55 -4.20
CA THR A 81 -10.78 -14.13 -4.29
C THR A 81 -11.46 -13.78 -5.61
N THR A 82 -11.42 -12.51 -6.03
CA THR A 82 -12.05 -12.08 -7.29
C THR A 82 -11.32 -12.65 -8.50
N GLY A 83 -9.99 -12.69 -8.47
CA GLY A 83 -9.17 -13.33 -9.49
C GLY A 83 -9.45 -14.84 -9.59
N GLY A 84 -9.45 -15.54 -8.45
CA GLY A 84 -9.77 -16.97 -8.37
C GLY A 84 -11.17 -17.29 -8.89
N LEU A 85 -12.18 -16.50 -8.51
CA LEU A 85 -13.56 -16.66 -9.00
C LEU A 85 -13.66 -16.41 -10.51
N TRP A 86 -12.98 -15.39 -11.03
CA TRP A 86 -12.97 -15.11 -12.46
C TRP A 86 -12.36 -16.27 -13.27
N ILE A 87 -11.29 -16.88 -12.76
CA ILE A 87 -10.65 -18.06 -13.36
C ILE A 87 -11.61 -19.24 -13.36
N ALA A 88 -12.21 -19.56 -12.21
CA ALA A 88 -13.13 -20.69 -12.04
C ALA A 88 -14.34 -20.59 -12.97
N LEU A 89 -14.89 -19.38 -13.16
CA LEU A 89 -16.07 -19.18 -14.00
C LEU A 89 -15.78 -19.09 -15.50
N ARG A 90 -14.56 -18.74 -15.92
CA ARG A 90 -14.20 -18.61 -17.35
C ARG A 90 -13.51 -19.84 -17.94
N GLY A 91 -13.26 -20.88 -17.14
CA GLY A 91 -12.77 -22.18 -17.63
C GLY A 91 -11.39 -22.13 -18.31
N ARG A 92 -10.64 -21.01 -18.18
CA ARG A 92 -9.27 -20.90 -18.67
C ARG A 92 -8.32 -21.19 -17.51
N GLN A 93 -7.59 -22.30 -17.61
CA GLN A 93 -6.45 -22.57 -16.73
C GLN A 93 -5.41 -21.48 -16.96
N LEU A 94 -5.31 -20.51 -16.05
CA LEU A 94 -4.08 -19.74 -15.94
C LEU A 94 -3.00 -20.72 -15.46
N PRO A 95 -1.84 -20.77 -16.12
CA PRO A 95 -0.77 -21.63 -15.66
C PRO A 95 -0.41 -21.21 -14.22
N ALA A 96 -0.31 -22.19 -13.31
CA ALA A 96 -0.30 -21.98 -11.86
C ALA A 96 0.70 -20.89 -11.38
N TRP A 97 1.77 -20.66 -12.14
CA TRP A 97 2.72 -19.59 -11.89
C TRP A 97 2.09 -18.18 -11.92
N GLN A 98 1.15 -17.86 -12.82
CA GLN A 98 0.51 -16.53 -12.88
C GLN A 98 -0.49 -16.30 -11.74
N ALA A 99 -1.17 -17.35 -11.29
CA ALA A 99 -2.08 -17.29 -10.16
C ALA A 99 -1.34 -17.08 -8.82
N ALA A 100 -0.12 -17.60 -8.71
CA ALA A 100 0.76 -17.37 -7.56
C ALA A 100 1.55 -16.05 -7.66
N LEU A 101 1.98 -15.65 -8.87
CA LEU A 101 2.86 -14.48 -9.05
C LEU A 101 2.18 -13.14 -8.85
N ILE A 102 0.89 -12.99 -9.16
CA ILE A 102 0.20 -11.72 -8.94
C ILE A 102 0.11 -11.37 -7.43
N PRO A 103 -0.33 -12.28 -6.55
CA PRO A 103 -0.32 -12.01 -5.11
C PRO A 103 1.10 -12.00 -4.53
N LEU A 104 2.02 -12.86 -5.01
CA LEU A 104 3.42 -12.78 -4.58
C LEU A 104 4.08 -11.47 -4.99
N ALA A 105 3.83 -10.97 -6.21
CA ALA A 105 4.38 -9.71 -6.68
C ALA A 105 3.77 -8.54 -5.93
N ALA A 106 2.47 -8.56 -5.61
CA ALA A 106 1.85 -7.52 -4.79
C ALA A 106 2.42 -7.49 -3.36
N VAL A 107 2.62 -8.66 -2.73
CA VAL A 107 3.26 -8.77 -1.41
C VAL A 107 4.73 -8.39 -1.49
N ALA A 108 5.48 -8.88 -2.48
CA ALA A 108 6.89 -8.58 -2.66
C ALA A 108 7.13 -7.10 -2.96
N ILE A 109 6.30 -6.47 -3.80
CA ILE A 109 6.35 -5.03 -4.08
C ILE A 109 5.98 -4.23 -2.82
N GLY A 110 4.98 -4.67 -2.06
CA GLY A 110 4.65 -4.07 -0.76
C GLY A 110 5.79 -4.15 0.25
N ILE A 111 6.42 -5.31 0.38
CA ILE A 111 7.59 -5.53 1.25
C ILE A 111 8.81 -4.75 0.74
N LEU A 112 9.04 -4.68 -0.58
CA LEU A 112 10.09 -3.88 -1.20
C LEU A 112 9.87 -2.39 -0.91
N LEU A 113 8.65 -1.88 -1.05
CA LEU A 113 8.32 -0.51 -0.71
C LEU A 113 8.56 -0.22 0.78
N ILE A 114 8.15 -1.12 1.68
CA ILE A 114 8.37 -0.99 3.13
C ILE A 114 9.86 -1.08 3.50
N SER A 115 10.64 -1.93 2.82
CA SER A 115 12.05 -2.17 3.14
C SER A 115 12.98 -1.12 2.51
N PHE A 116 12.65 -0.58 1.33
CA PHE A 116 13.51 0.36 0.62
C PHE A 116 13.19 1.82 0.90
N LEU A 117 11.94 2.20 1.23
CA LEU A 117 11.65 3.59 1.64
C LEU A 117 12.53 4.07 2.82
N PRO A 118 12.76 3.26 3.87
CA PRO A 118 13.65 3.62 4.98
C PRO A 118 15.12 3.67 4.59
N LEU A 119 15.58 2.85 3.63
CA LEU A 119 16.96 2.86 3.15
C LEU A 119 17.30 4.15 2.39
N PHE A 120 16.37 4.69 1.61
CA PHE A 120 16.52 6.03 1.02
C PHE A 120 16.46 7.16 2.06
N ALA A 121 15.94 6.90 3.27
CA ALA A 121 15.92 7.85 4.38
C ALA A 121 17.23 7.83 5.22
N GLY A 122 17.97 6.71 5.22
CA GLY A 122 19.23 6.56 5.96
C GLY A 122 20.50 6.91 5.18
N LEU A 123 20.46 6.90 3.84
CA LEU A 123 21.64 7.05 2.97
C LEU A 123 22.10 8.51 2.69
N ARG A 124 21.62 9.47 3.47
CA ARG A 124 22.20 10.83 3.56
C ARG A 124 22.65 11.13 4.99
N ARG A 125 23.60 10.35 5.49
CA ARG A 125 24.61 10.83 6.43
C ARG A 125 25.97 10.44 5.88
#